data_AF-S7TJ99-F1
#
_entry.id   AF-S7TJ99-F1
#
_cell.length_a   1.000
_cell.length_b   1.000
_cell.length_c   1.000
_cell.angle_alpha   90.00
_cell.angle_beta   90.00
_cell.angle_gamma   90.00
#
_symmetry.space_group_name_H-M   'P 1'
#
loop_
_entity.id
_entity.type
_entity.pdbx_description
1 polymer ?
#
loop_
_entity_poly.entity_id
_entity_poly.type
_entity_poly.pdbx_seq_one_letter_code
_entity_poly.pdbx_strand_id
1 'polypeptide(L)'
;MHRFLRATDWTVVALVSLVLVLSLSSLSWAAKGGAKADAKAGTTAGTQKEADNGPKPTPGKSVFASGGAENGDSGAELRWTFDKDEATHLGLRGVRLYRLVDADDTGFRKPPVVLVKDLGMATEYGVDDLTNGQVYIYFLRAYNAEGKDIGQAMFPLYPGRKGGEMPDAVQHLYTASGPDAISLFWDPTDEIDVLGYEISRKAEGESEYTLIARVPRVLQPQPGKKGPPEAELPQLRPTLYRDSTVAPGAKYTYRVRSINLRKQVSPDAETEPASTVESRSPRPDEVLLLVAEGSDDSMRVARHYATARGVPQGNIVEIDLPRKLRNFDCEKDVCAPLRKIMLERGIAGRIRVIVPCFGIPLGDHKRALDSMLADLFDRFTWGRTMGTPSPLFNQAHHYDGTWGLYLVTRLDGATPAAAEALTDKALAAEKTVSAFSGAAAFIEDKQGSLGGEIAKHRGVTVHLEPINYTKDHFLPDDTMWVFIYGHPYKRLLQGKWPVGSVAAVLKSDSMLWLRGGPYVCWAQGLLEEGVTATFGSVVEPYVQGFTNGPVFFDRFWGGEFTFAESFAMATPTVRWAMCAVGDPLYKLRPPVRQ
;
A
#
# COMPACT_ATOMS: atom_id res chain seq x y z
N MET A 1 14.53 -12.96 35.11
CA MET A 1 15.26 -13.91 34.24
C MET A 1 16.44 -13.15 33.63
N HIS A 2 17.59 -13.18 34.32
CA HIS A 2 18.79 -12.38 34.02
C HIS A 2 19.88 -13.24 33.34
N ARG A 3 20.75 -12.56 32.57
CA ARG A 3 22.01 -13.00 31.93
C ARG A 3 21.88 -13.71 30.58
N PHE A 4 22.25 -13.04 29.48
CA PHE A 4 23.63 -13.00 28.95
C PHE A 4 23.71 -11.97 27.81
N LEU A 5 24.52 -10.93 28.00
CA LEU A 5 25.05 -10.06 26.95
C LEU A 5 26.54 -10.37 26.86
N ARG A 6 27.01 -10.80 25.69
CA ARG A 6 28.39 -10.56 25.26
C ARG A 6 28.35 -10.07 23.82
N ALA A 7 28.98 -8.91 23.64
CA ALA A 7 29.25 -8.26 22.38
C ALA A 7 30.13 -9.15 21.50
N THR A 8 29.75 -9.28 20.23
CA THR A 8 30.67 -9.60 19.12
C THR A 8 30.16 -8.89 17.86
N ASP A 9 31.02 -7.99 17.39
CA ASP A 9 31.26 -7.49 16.04
C ASP A 9 30.10 -7.28 15.05
N TRP A 10 29.91 -5.98 14.78
CA TRP A 10 29.16 -5.39 13.69
C TRP A 10 29.90 -5.57 12.36
N THR A 11 29.46 -6.52 11.52
CA THR A 11 29.57 -6.41 10.05
C THR A 11 28.61 -7.38 9.36
N VAL A 12 27.31 -7.03 9.31
CA VAL A 12 26.39 -7.54 8.28
C VAL A 12 25.56 -6.36 7.79
N VAL A 13 26.17 -5.58 6.90
CA VAL A 13 25.53 -4.51 6.14
C VAL A 13 25.09 -5.11 4.81
N ALA A 14 23.82 -4.88 4.45
CA ALA A 14 23.21 -5.04 3.12
C ALA A 14 23.10 -6.46 2.53
N LEU A 15 21.96 -7.13 2.73
CA LEU A 15 21.47 -8.18 1.80
C LEU A 15 19.98 -8.50 1.98
N VAL A 16 19.10 -7.50 1.81
CA VAL A 16 17.71 -7.72 1.39
C VAL A 16 17.32 -6.59 0.45
N SER A 17 17.89 -6.60 -0.74
CA SER A 17 17.44 -5.83 -1.91
C SER A 17 18.15 -6.43 -3.11
N LEU A 18 17.43 -6.55 -4.23
CA LEU A 18 17.87 -7.07 -5.53
C LEU A 18 17.78 -8.60 -5.72
N VAL A 19 16.61 -9.08 -6.14
CA VAL A 19 16.54 -10.17 -7.12
C VAL A 19 15.81 -9.61 -8.34
N LEU A 20 16.58 -8.91 -9.17
CA LEU A 20 16.24 -8.63 -10.56
C LEU A 20 17.55 -8.81 -11.35
N VAL A 21 17.76 -10.00 -11.90
CA VAL A 21 18.77 -10.23 -12.93
C VAL A 21 18.01 -10.71 -14.16
N LEU A 22 18.05 -9.84 -15.17
CA LEU A 22 17.52 -10.07 -16.49
C LEU A 22 18.53 -10.86 -17.31
N SER A 23 18.05 -11.86 -18.04
CA SER A 23 18.58 -12.17 -19.36
C SER A 23 17.44 -12.77 -20.17
N LEU A 24 17.21 -12.25 -21.38
CA LEU A 24 16.83 -13.04 -22.55
C LEU A 24 16.89 -12.13 -23.78
N SER A 25 17.59 -12.60 -24.81
CA SER A 25 17.58 -12.04 -26.15
C SER A 25 16.96 -13.07 -27.10
N SER A 26 15.93 -12.65 -27.83
CA SER A 26 15.79 -12.87 -29.27
C SER A 26 14.46 -12.29 -29.76
N LEU A 27 14.53 -11.23 -30.56
CA LEU A 27 13.72 -11.03 -31.77
C LEU A 27 14.21 -9.77 -32.48
N SER A 28 14.69 -9.98 -33.70
CA SER A 28 15.16 -8.96 -34.62
C SER A 28 13.97 -8.29 -35.31
N TRP A 29 14.05 -6.98 -35.54
CA TRP A 29 13.71 -6.39 -36.83
C TRP A 29 14.41 -5.04 -37.01
N ALA A 30 14.78 -4.78 -38.26
CA ALA A 30 15.68 -3.72 -38.69
C ALA A 30 14.99 -2.35 -38.75
N ALA A 31 15.70 -1.30 -38.36
CA ALA A 31 15.59 0.02 -38.97
C ALA A 31 16.91 0.78 -38.82
N LYS A 32 17.51 1.12 -39.97
CA LYS A 32 18.70 1.96 -40.10
C LYS A 32 18.37 3.42 -39.77
N GLY A 33 19.33 4.13 -39.16
CA GLY A 33 19.51 5.56 -39.41
C GLY A 33 19.93 6.38 -38.19
N GLY A 34 21.09 7.03 -38.30
CA GLY A 34 21.25 8.40 -37.77
C GLY A 34 22.23 8.62 -36.62
N ALA A 35 23.38 9.18 -37.01
CA ALA A 35 24.16 10.22 -36.32
C ALA A 35 24.93 9.90 -35.01
N LYS A 36 26.26 10.01 -35.14
CA LYS A 36 27.25 10.20 -34.08
C LYS A 36 27.11 11.60 -33.47
N ALA A 37 27.33 11.70 -32.15
CA ALA A 37 27.80 12.92 -31.51
C ALA A 37 28.82 12.56 -30.42
N ASP A 38 30.02 13.12 -30.56
CA ASP A 38 31.14 13.06 -29.65
C ASP A 38 30.88 13.87 -28.37
N ALA A 39 31.33 13.37 -27.22
CA ALA A 39 31.65 14.21 -26.07
C ALA A 39 32.76 13.59 -25.21
N LYS A 40 33.92 14.23 -25.25
CA LYS A 40 35.08 14.01 -24.38
C LYS A 40 34.81 14.55 -22.96
N ALA A 41 35.14 13.76 -21.95
CA ALA A 41 35.64 14.18 -20.64
C ALA A 41 36.26 12.91 -20.02
N GLY A 42 37.47 12.85 -19.49
CA GLY A 42 38.19 13.80 -18.64
C GLY A 42 38.88 12.91 -17.60
N THR A 43 40.11 12.51 -17.89
CA THR A 43 40.96 11.63 -17.08
C THR A 43 41.29 12.24 -15.72
N THR A 44 41.07 11.49 -14.64
CA THR A 44 41.84 11.62 -13.38
C THR A 44 42.21 10.23 -12.89
N ALA A 45 43.52 10.04 -12.73
CA ALA A 45 44.15 8.79 -12.31
C ALA A 45 44.10 8.68 -10.77
N GLY A 46 43.61 7.54 -10.29
CA GLY A 46 43.67 7.12 -8.90
C GLY A 46 43.86 5.61 -8.87
N THR A 47 45.01 5.17 -8.37
CA THR A 47 45.52 3.80 -8.33
C THR A 47 44.57 2.83 -7.59
N GLN A 48 43.93 1.93 -8.32
CA GLN A 48 43.33 0.71 -7.78
C GLN A 48 44.26 -0.48 -8.03
N LYS A 49 44.58 -1.21 -6.97
CA LYS A 49 45.23 -2.52 -7.02
C LYS A 49 44.42 -3.45 -7.93
N GLU A 50 45.10 -4.06 -8.91
CA GLU A 50 44.57 -5.14 -9.73
C GLU A 50 44.16 -6.31 -8.83
N ALA A 51 42.85 -6.52 -8.71
CA ALA A 51 42.29 -7.81 -8.37
C ALA A 51 42.16 -8.61 -9.68
N ASP A 52 42.73 -9.80 -9.67
CA ASP A 52 42.73 -10.82 -10.71
C ASP A 52 41.33 -10.98 -11.34
N ASN A 53 41.14 -10.40 -12.54
CA ASN A 53 39.93 -10.55 -13.34
C ASN A 53 40.05 -11.84 -14.16
N GLY A 54 39.82 -12.98 -13.50
CA GLY A 54 39.39 -14.18 -14.22
C GLY A 54 38.16 -13.88 -15.09
N PRO A 55 37.94 -14.62 -16.19
CA PRO A 55 36.87 -14.33 -17.14
C PRO A 55 35.53 -14.22 -16.41
N LYS A 56 34.86 -13.07 -16.56
CA LYS A 56 33.50 -12.88 -16.08
C LYS A 56 32.63 -14.00 -16.66
N PRO A 57 31.86 -14.74 -15.84
CA PRO A 57 31.00 -15.81 -16.35
C PRO A 57 30.01 -15.22 -17.35
N THR A 58 29.94 -15.84 -18.52
CA THR A 58 28.90 -15.61 -19.52
C THR A 58 27.53 -15.82 -18.85
N PRO A 59 26.51 -14.98 -19.10
CA PRO A 59 25.17 -15.24 -18.59
C PRO A 59 24.71 -16.61 -19.10
N GLY A 60 24.56 -17.58 -18.21
CA GLY A 60 24.15 -18.94 -18.57
C GLY A 60 22.77 -18.92 -19.23
N LYS A 61 22.58 -19.71 -20.29
CA LYS A 61 21.25 -19.92 -20.88
C LYS A 61 20.35 -20.59 -19.84
N SER A 62 19.04 -20.30 -19.92
CA SER A 62 18.04 -20.94 -19.06
C SER A 62 17.92 -22.44 -19.35
N VAL A 63 17.78 -23.27 -18.32
CA VAL A 63 17.47 -24.71 -18.46
C VAL A 63 16.08 -24.96 -19.07
N PHE A 64 15.17 -23.98 -18.97
CA PHE A 64 13.87 -24.00 -19.64
C PHE A 64 14.00 -23.35 -21.03
N ALA A 65 13.63 -24.08 -22.08
CA ALA A 65 13.64 -23.61 -23.47
C ALA A 65 12.36 -22.84 -23.82
N SER A 66 11.20 -23.32 -23.37
CA SER A 66 9.91 -22.65 -23.57
C SER A 66 8.92 -23.09 -22.49
N GLY A 67 7.85 -22.30 -22.31
CA GLY A 67 6.74 -22.68 -21.45
C GLY A 67 5.58 -21.71 -21.56
N GLY A 68 4.39 -22.19 -21.23
CA GLY A 68 3.15 -21.41 -21.20
C GLY A 68 2.09 -22.08 -20.34
N ALA A 69 1.01 -21.35 -20.11
CA ALA A 69 -0.18 -21.86 -19.45
C ALA A 69 -1.37 -21.75 -20.40
N GLU A 70 -2.12 -22.83 -20.53
CA GLU A 70 -3.45 -22.83 -21.13
C GLU A 70 -4.45 -22.68 -19.99
N ASN A 71 -5.10 -21.51 -19.92
CA ASN A 71 -6.08 -21.26 -18.86
C ASN A 71 -7.41 -21.96 -19.20
N GLY A 72 -8.20 -22.25 -18.18
CA GLY A 72 -9.53 -22.81 -18.33
C GLY A 72 -10.48 -22.25 -17.28
N ASP A 73 -11.68 -22.81 -17.23
CA ASP A 73 -12.65 -22.46 -16.20
C ASP A 73 -12.19 -23.02 -14.86
N SER A 74 -11.90 -22.13 -13.91
CA SER A 74 -11.48 -22.42 -12.55
C SER A 74 -10.19 -23.27 -12.44
N GLY A 75 -9.35 -23.24 -13.48
CA GLY A 75 -8.11 -24.01 -13.55
C GLY A 75 -7.23 -23.60 -14.73
N ALA A 76 -6.09 -24.27 -14.88
CA ALA A 76 -5.18 -24.08 -16.00
C ALA A 76 -4.18 -25.25 -16.13
N GLU A 77 -3.68 -25.47 -17.34
CA GLU A 77 -2.66 -26.46 -17.64
C GLU A 77 -1.33 -25.78 -17.99
N LEU A 78 -0.30 -26.03 -17.18
CA LEU A 78 1.05 -25.53 -17.41
C LEU A 78 1.81 -26.54 -18.27
N ARG A 79 2.54 -26.06 -19.29
CA ARG A 79 3.39 -26.89 -20.15
C ARG A 79 4.76 -26.22 -20.35
N TRP A 80 5.84 -27.00 -20.34
CA TRP A 80 7.20 -26.50 -20.55
C TRP A 80 8.11 -27.50 -21.26
N THR A 81 9.20 -26.99 -21.81
CA THR A 81 10.28 -27.80 -22.40
C THR A 81 11.63 -27.38 -21.84
N PHE A 82 12.56 -28.33 -21.81
CA PHE A 82 13.93 -28.10 -21.39
C PHE A 82 14.83 -27.84 -22.59
N ASP A 83 15.81 -26.95 -22.43
CA ASP A 83 16.95 -26.88 -23.33
C ASP A 83 17.83 -28.10 -23.05
N LYS A 84 18.02 -28.98 -24.03
CA LYS A 84 18.69 -30.27 -23.83
C LYS A 84 20.16 -30.11 -23.46
N ASP A 85 20.83 -29.12 -24.04
CA ASP A 85 22.25 -28.90 -23.83
C ASP A 85 22.47 -28.34 -22.43
N GLU A 86 21.68 -27.34 -22.03
CA GLU A 86 21.75 -26.77 -20.67
C GLU A 86 21.28 -27.75 -19.60
N ALA A 87 20.21 -28.51 -19.85
CA ALA A 87 19.74 -29.53 -18.90
C ALA A 87 20.81 -30.61 -18.63
N THR A 88 21.56 -31.00 -19.66
CA THR A 88 22.69 -31.92 -19.52
C THR A 88 23.86 -31.26 -18.81
N HIS A 89 24.23 -30.05 -19.23
CA HIS A 89 25.35 -29.28 -18.67
C HIS A 89 25.19 -29.00 -17.17
N LEU A 90 23.98 -28.63 -16.75
CA LEU A 90 23.64 -28.29 -15.37
C LEU A 90 23.19 -29.49 -14.53
N GLY A 91 23.09 -30.68 -15.13
CA GLY A 91 22.74 -31.91 -14.45
C GLY A 91 21.32 -31.93 -13.89
N LEU A 92 20.34 -31.51 -14.71
CA LEU A 92 18.92 -31.47 -14.35
C LEU A 92 18.42 -32.82 -13.81
N ARG A 93 17.75 -32.78 -12.65
CA ARG A 93 17.12 -33.94 -12.01
C ARG A 93 15.61 -33.83 -11.86
N GLY A 94 15.09 -32.61 -11.85
CA GLY A 94 13.66 -32.40 -11.87
C GLY A 94 13.29 -30.94 -11.68
N VAL A 95 12.00 -30.70 -11.54
CA VAL A 95 11.41 -29.39 -11.29
C VAL A 95 10.44 -29.45 -10.13
N ARG A 96 10.45 -28.40 -9.32
CA ARG A 96 9.49 -28.16 -8.25
C ARG A 96 8.58 -27.01 -8.65
N LEU A 97 7.29 -27.22 -8.49
CA LEU A 97 6.27 -26.20 -8.71
C LEU A 97 5.99 -25.46 -7.41
N TYR A 98 6.07 -24.14 -7.47
CA TYR A 98 5.77 -23.24 -6.38
C TYR A 98 4.65 -22.28 -6.78
N ARG A 99 3.91 -21.77 -5.79
CA ARG A 99 2.88 -20.75 -5.96
C ARG A 99 3.22 -19.52 -5.12
N LEU A 100 3.01 -18.33 -5.69
CA LEU A 100 2.97 -17.08 -4.94
C LEU A 100 1.70 -17.07 -4.06
N VAL A 101 1.90 -16.91 -2.76
CA VAL A 101 0.80 -16.78 -1.80
C VAL A 101 0.20 -15.38 -1.94
N ASP A 102 -1.12 -15.28 -1.73
CA ASP A 102 -1.76 -13.98 -1.56
C ASP A 102 -1.03 -13.20 -0.47
N ALA A 103 -0.74 -11.92 -0.71
CA ALA A 103 0.05 -11.15 0.25
C ALA A 103 -0.64 -11.11 1.62
N ASP A 104 -1.96 -11.10 1.65
CA ASP A 104 -2.74 -11.02 2.90
C ASP A 104 -2.64 -12.27 3.77
N ASP A 105 -2.22 -13.38 3.17
CA ASP A 105 -1.93 -14.61 3.89
C ASP A 105 -0.46 -14.77 4.27
N THR A 106 0.40 -13.80 3.94
CA THR A 106 1.82 -13.82 4.35
C THR A 106 2.05 -13.14 5.70
N GLY A 107 3.22 -13.35 6.30
CA GLY A 107 3.60 -12.72 7.56
C GLY A 107 4.82 -13.35 8.21
N PHE A 108 5.06 -13.02 9.48
CA PHE A 108 6.17 -13.59 10.25
C PHE A 108 6.03 -15.13 10.32
N ARG A 109 6.88 -15.86 9.58
CA ARG A 109 6.90 -17.33 9.37
C ARG A 109 6.02 -17.91 8.26
N LYS A 110 5.27 -17.09 7.52
CA LYS A 110 4.56 -17.56 6.31
C LYS A 110 5.30 -17.05 5.07
N PRO A 111 6.05 -17.93 4.36
CA PRO A 111 6.83 -17.51 3.21
C PRO A 111 5.91 -17.00 2.08
N PRO A 112 6.36 -16.03 1.27
CA PRO A 112 5.56 -15.48 0.17
C PRO A 112 5.38 -16.49 -0.98
N VAL A 113 6.15 -17.58 -0.97
CA VAL A 113 6.12 -18.62 -1.99
C VAL A 113 6.06 -19.98 -1.28
N VAL A 114 5.13 -20.84 -1.71
CA VAL A 114 4.91 -22.18 -1.15
C VAL A 114 5.15 -23.26 -2.20
N LEU A 115 5.77 -24.35 -1.79
CA LEU A 115 5.92 -25.54 -2.64
C LEU A 115 4.52 -26.16 -2.83
N VAL A 116 4.09 -26.26 -4.09
CA VAL A 116 2.86 -26.95 -4.48
C VAL A 116 3.16 -28.43 -4.64
N LYS A 117 4.19 -28.77 -5.43
CA LYS A 117 4.53 -30.16 -5.73
C LYS A 117 5.95 -30.30 -6.26
N ASP A 118 6.64 -31.39 -5.91
CA ASP A 118 7.83 -31.85 -6.64
C ASP A 118 7.36 -32.70 -7.83
N LEU A 119 7.70 -32.27 -9.04
CA LEU A 119 7.20 -32.85 -10.28
C LEU A 119 8.22 -33.76 -10.96
N GLY A 120 9.44 -33.90 -10.40
CA GLY A 120 10.52 -34.64 -11.04
C GLY A 120 10.75 -34.14 -12.48
N MET A 121 10.82 -35.05 -13.45
CA MET A 121 11.08 -34.71 -14.86
C MET A 121 9.82 -34.44 -15.68
N ALA A 122 8.66 -34.20 -15.05
CA ALA A 122 7.46 -33.84 -15.78
C ALA A 122 7.66 -32.57 -16.63
N THR A 123 6.85 -32.44 -17.68
CA THR A 123 6.82 -31.31 -18.61
C THR A 123 5.46 -30.63 -18.67
N GLU A 124 4.52 -31.09 -17.86
CA GLU A 124 3.18 -30.53 -17.75
C GLU A 124 2.61 -30.72 -16.34
N TYR A 125 1.68 -29.85 -15.95
CA TYR A 125 0.94 -29.96 -14.70
C TYR A 125 -0.39 -29.19 -14.75
N GLY A 126 -1.48 -29.85 -14.36
CA GLY A 126 -2.79 -29.22 -14.19
C GLY A 126 -2.95 -28.59 -12.81
N VAL A 127 -3.53 -27.40 -12.77
CA VAL A 127 -3.90 -26.68 -11.55
C VAL A 127 -5.41 -26.43 -11.58
N ASP A 128 -6.10 -26.90 -10.55
CA ASP A 128 -7.54 -26.72 -10.36
C ASP A 128 -7.84 -25.79 -9.17
N ASP A 129 -9.12 -25.63 -8.83
CA ASP A 129 -9.61 -24.83 -7.69
C ASP A 129 -9.13 -23.37 -7.69
N LEU A 130 -9.05 -22.77 -8.87
CA LEU A 130 -8.73 -21.36 -9.05
C LEU A 130 -10.00 -20.53 -9.19
N THR A 131 -9.98 -19.29 -8.71
CA THR A 131 -11.09 -18.34 -8.88
C THR A 131 -10.97 -17.62 -10.22
N ASN A 132 -11.98 -17.72 -11.08
CA ASN A 132 -12.01 -16.99 -12.35
C ASN A 132 -11.87 -15.47 -12.16
N GLY A 133 -11.14 -14.83 -13.07
CA GLY A 133 -10.86 -13.39 -13.03
C GLY A 133 -9.75 -12.98 -12.06
N GLN A 134 -9.28 -13.88 -11.19
CA GLN A 134 -8.08 -13.65 -10.39
C GLN A 134 -6.80 -13.99 -11.17
N VAL A 135 -5.70 -13.36 -10.78
CA VAL A 135 -4.37 -13.66 -11.31
C VAL A 135 -3.58 -14.45 -10.28
N TYR A 136 -3.06 -15.60 -10.70
CA TYR A 136 -2.17 -16.44 -9.90
C TYR A 136 -0.78 -16.46 -10.52
N ILE A 137 0.27 -16.49 -9.69
CA ILE A 137 1.64 -16.63 -10.17
C ILE A 137 2.22 -17.94 -9.66
N TYR A 138 2.59 -18.82 -10.57
CA TYR A 138 3.31 -20.05 -10.29
C TYR A 138 4.74 -19.96 -10.82
N PHE A 139 5.65 -20.70 -10.19
CA PHE A 139 7.03 -20.78 -10.60
C PHE A 139 7.50 -22.22 -10.62
N LEU A 140 8.23 -22.61 -11.65
CA LEU A 140 9.02 -23.82 -11.65
C LEU A 140 10.44 -23.50 -11.20
N ARG A 141 11.00 -24.29 -10.31
CA ARG A 141 12.43 -24.29 -10.01
C ARG A 141 13.03 -25.64 -10.38
N ALA A 142 13.92 -25.62 -11.36
CA ALA A 142 14.70 -26.78 -11.75
C ALA A 142 15.80 -27.03 -10.74
N TYR A 143 16.04 -28.30 -10.40
CA TYR A 143 17.09 -28.69 -9.44
C TYR A 143 17.99 -29.81 -9.98
N ASN A 144 19.23 -29.85 -9.49
CA ASN A 144 20.24 -30.85 -9.87
C ASN A 144 20.35 -31.99 -8.83
N ALA A 145 21.36 -32.87 -8.95
CA ALA A 145 21.54 -34.03 -8.06
C ALA A 145 21.80 -33.63 -6.59
N GLU A 146 22.40 -32.47 -6.36
CA GLU A 146 22.63 -31.91 -5.03
C GLU A 146 21.38 -31.19 -4.47
N GLY A 147 20.29 -31.13 -5.25
CA GLY A 147 19.06 -30.43 -4.89
C GLY A 147 19.15 -28.90 -5.01
N LYS A 148 20.21 -28.37 -5.63
CA LYS A 148 20.42 -26.93 -5.84
C LYS A 148 19.54 -26.44 -6.99
N ASP A 149 18.93 -25.27 -6.81
CA ASP A 149 18.19 -24.57 -7.85
C ASP A 149 19.15 -24.16 -9.00
N ILE A 150 18.88 -24.65 -10.22
CA ILE A 150 19.68 -24.43 -11.45
C ILE A 150 18.93 -23.69 -12.54
N GLY A 151 17.66 -23.34 -12.31
CA GLY A 151 16.88 -22.53 -13.23
C GLY A 151 15.47 -22.27 -12.71
N GLN A 152 14.82 -21.24 -13.24
CA GLN A 152 13.46 -20.88 -12.87
C GLN A 152 12.63 -20.47 -14.09
N ALA A 153 11.35 -20.79 -14.10
CA ALA A 153 10.37 -20.27 -15.05
C ALA A 153 9.13 -19.78 -14.31
N MET A 154 8.46 -18.73 -14.80
CA MET A 154 7.28 -18.12 -14.19
C MET A 154 6.06 -18.31 -15.10
N PHE A 155 4.93 -18.65 -14.50
CA PHE A 155 3.66 -18.93 -15.16
C PHE A 155 2.57 -18.06 -14.52
N PRO A 156 2.24 -16.91 -15.11
CA PRO A 156 1.03 -16.20 -14.73
C PRO A 156 -0.19 -16.96 -15.26
N LEU A 157 -1.17 -17.19 -14.39
CA LEU A 157 -2.44 -17.84 -14.71
C LEU A 157 -3.57 -16.87 -14.46
N TYR A 158 -4.55 -16.94 -15.33
CA TYR A 158 -5.75 -16.10 -15.39
C TYR A 158 -6.92 -17.02 -15.76
N PRO A 159 -7.33 -17.90 -14.82
CA PRO A 159 -8.52 -18.74 -15.00
C PRO A 159 -9.72 -17.88 -15.36
N GLY A 160 -10.58 -18.42 -16.19
CA GLY A 160 -11.74 -17.71 -16.69
C GLY A 160 -12.69 -18.61 -17.46
N ARG A 161 -13.96 -18.21 -17.51
CA ARG A 161 -14.92 -18.83 -18.40
C ARG A 161 -14.58 -18.52 -19.85
N LYS A 162 -15.12 -19.35 -20.74
CA LYS A 162 -15.07 -19.07 -22.18
C LYS A 162 -15.95 -17.86 -22.50
N GLY A 163 -15.39 -16.86 -23.19
CA GLY A 163 -16.14 -15.70 -23.65
C GLY A 163 -17.08 -16.01 -24.82
N GLY A 164 -18.07 -15.13 -25.01
CA GLY A 164 -18.98 -15.14 -26.15
C GLY A 164 -18.30 -14.73 -27.46
N GLU A 165 -19.09 -14.54 -28.53
CA GLU A 165 -18.55 -13.99 -29.78
C GLU A 165 -17.87 -12.64 -29.51
N MET A 166 -18.64 -11.69 -28.96
CA MET A 166 -18.17 -10.42 -28.42
C MET A 166 -17.87 -10.55 -26.92
N PRO A 167 -16.85 -9.85 -26.40
CA PRO A 167 -16.58 -9.83 -24.97
C PRO A 167 -17.60 -8.98 -24.22
N ASP A 168 -17.74 -9.22 -22.91
CA ASP A 168 -18.64 -8.46 -22.06
C ASP A 168 -18.14 -7.02 -21.84
N ALA A 169 -19.10 -6.10 -21.65
CA ALA A 169 -18.80 -4.73 -21.25
C ALA A 169 -18.13 -4.71 -19.86
N VAL A 170 -17.18 -3.80 -19.67
CA VAL A 170 -16.52 -3.64 -18.37
C VAL A 170 -17.55 -3.25 -17.31
N GLN A 171 -17.41 -3.83 -16.12
CA GLN A 171 -18.31 -3.60 -15.00
C GLN A 171 -17.70 -2.60 -14.01
N HIS A 172 -18.57 -1.89 -13.30
CA HIS A 172 -18.19 -0.97 -12.21
C HIS A 172 -17.14 0.08 -12.63
N LEU A 173 -17.26 0.60 -13.84
CA LEU A 173 -16.39 1.66 -14.34
C LEU A 173 -16.62 2.96 -13.56
N TYR A 174 -15.56 3.52 -12.99
CA TYR A 174 -15.62 4.82 -12.32
C TYR A 174 -14.32 5.62 -12.46
N THR A 175 -14.40 6.92 -12.18
CA THR A 175 -13.25 7.83 -12.24
C THR A 175 -12.87 8.37 -10.86
N ALA A 176 -11.58 8.60 -10.62
CA ALA A 176 -11.10 9.43 -9.52
C ALA A 176 -10.21 10.56 -10.04
N SER A 177 -10.41 11.75 -9.48
CA SER A 177 -9.72 12.97 -9.92
C SER A 177 -8.52 13.32 -9.05
N GLY A 178 -7.48 13.82 -9.69
CA GLY A 178 -6.28 14.38 -9.07
C GLY A 178 -5.98 15.79 -9.59
N PRO A 179 -4.87 16.39 -9.14
CA PRO A 179 -4.44 17.72 -9.57
C PRO A 179 -4.04 17.79 -11.05
N ASP A 180 -3.43 16.73 -11.58
CA ASP A 180 -2.83 16.68 -12.90
C ASP A 180 -3.34 15.54 -13.79
N ALA A 181 -4.23 14.69 -13.26
CA ALA A 181 -4.73 13.51 -13.95
C ALA A 181 -6.15 13.12 -13.54
N ILE A 182 -6.76 12.26 -14.35
CA ILE A 182 -7.98 11.52 -14.03
C ILE A 182 -7.66 10.03 -14.19
N SER A 183 -7.95 9.23 -13.17
CA SER A 183 -7.82 7.77 -13.26
C SER A 183 -9.16 7.11 -13.45
N LEU A 184 -9.18 6.06 -14.26
CA LEU A 184 -10.29 5.15 -14.48
C LEU A 184 -10.03 3.83 -13.79
N PHE A 185 -11.05 3.26 -13.19
CA PHE A 185 -11.01 1.97 -12.53
C PHE A 185 -12.22 1.13 -12.94
N TRP A 186 -12.04 -0.17 -13.10
CA TRP A 186 -13.10 -1.12 -13.40
C TRP A 186 -12.79 -2.50 -12.79
N ASP A 187 -13.74 -3.42 -12.89
CA ASP A 187 -13.56 -4.79 -12.39
C ASP A 187 -12.74 -5.67 -13.34
N PRO A 188 -11.99 -6.66 -12.81
CA PRO A 188 -11.36 -7.67 -13.64
C PRO A 188 -12.42 -8.53 -14.34
N THR A 189 -12.19 -8.83 -15.62
CA THR A 189 -13.02 -9.77 -16.39
C THR A 189 -12.73 -11.23 -16.02
N ASP A 190 -13.79 -12.03 -15.97
CA ASP A 190 -13.74 -13.48 -15.82
C ASP A 190 -13.66 -14.23 -17.16
N GLU A 191 -13.62 -13.51 -18.30
CA GLU A 191 -13.50 -14.12 -19.64
C GLU A 191 -12.03 -14.39 -19.99
N ILE A 192 -11.73 -15.63 -20.36
CA ILE A 192 -10.36 -16.08 -20.63
C ILE A 192 -9.74 -15.42 -21.87
N ASP A 193 -10.54 -15.13 -22.90
CA ASP A 193 -10.08 -14.68 -24.21
C ASP A 193 -10.04 -13.16 -24.37
N VAL A 194 -10.25 -12.39 -23.30
CA VAL A 194 -10.03 -10.94 -23.29
C VAL A 194 -8.52 -10.63 -23.31
N LEU A 195 -8.10 -9.93 -24.37
CA LEU A 195 -6.72 -9.45 -24.57
C LEU A 195 -6.40 -8.19 -23.77
N GLY A 196 -7.40 -7.34 -23.53
CA GLY A 196 -7.22 -6.04 -22.88
C GLY A 196 -8.37 -5.09 -23.19
N TYR A 197 -8.08 -3.79 -23.10
CA TYR A 197 -9.07 -2.73 -23.08
C TYR A 197 -8.69 -1.57 -24.02
N GLU A 198 -9.68 -1.00 -24.70
CA GLU A 198 -9.62 0.27 -25.40
C GLU A 198 -10.16 1.39 -24.52
N ILE A 199 -9.37 2.43 -24.32
CA ILE A 199 -9.76 3.62 -23.57
C ILE A 199 -9.85 4.79 -24.54
N SER A 200 -11.03 5.38 -24.62
CA SER A 200 -11.30 6.58 -25.39
C SER A 200 -11.88 7.68 -24.49
N ARG A 201 -11.71 8.94 -24.87
CA ARG A 201 -12.35 10.07 -24.18
C ARG A 201 -12.87 11.10 -25.17
N LYS A 202 -13.80 11.93 -24.73
CA LYS A 202 -14.24 13.16 -25.40
C LYS A 202 -14.33 14.30 -24.39
N ALA A 203 -14.01 15.51 -24.80
CA ALA A 203 -14.19 16.70 -23.98
C ALA A 203 -15.67 17.14 -23.96
N GLU A 204 -16.07 17.90 -22.95
CA GLU A 204 -17.40 18.53 -22.88
C GLU A 204 -17.65 19.38 -24.15
N GLY A 205 -18.74 19.07 -24.87
CA GLY A 205 -19.09 19.71 -26.14
C GLY A 205 -18.62 18.98 -27.40
N GLU A 206 -17.75 17.98 -27.30
CA GLU A 206 -17.36 17.13 -28.43
C GLU A 206 -18.37 15.98 -28.63
N SER A 207 -18.68 15.65 -29.89
CA SER A 207 -19.59 14.55 -30.23
C SER A 207 -18.88 13.20 -30.37
N GLU A 208 -17.60 13.20 -30.73
CA GLU A 208 -16.83 11.99 -31.07
C GLU A 208 -15.83 11.63 -29.98
N TYR A 209 -15.64 10.33 -29.75
CA TYR A 209 -14.61 9.81 -28.87
C TYR A 209 -13.27 9.67 -29.58
N THR A 210 -12.20 10.14 -28.94
CA THR A 210 -10.82 9.91 -29.36
C THR A 210 -10.23 8.73 -28.60
N LEU A 211 -9.68 7.73 -29.31
CA LEU A 211 -8.92 6.64 -28.69
C LEU A 211 -7.59 7.17 -28.13
N ILE A 212 -7.38 7.02 -26.82
CA ILE A 212 -6.18 7.53 -26.14
C ILE A 212 -5.23 6.43 -25.66
N ALA A 213 -5.73 5.21 -25.43
CA ALA A 213 -4.88 4.09 -25.04
C ALA A 213 -5.47 2.72 -25.37
N ARG A 214 -4.58 1.75 -25.50
CA ARG A 214 -4.88 0.31 -25.42
C ARG A 214 -4.06 -0.29 -24.29
N VAL A 215 -4.74 -0.92 -23.35
CA VAL A 215 -4.14 -1.48 -22.14
C VAL A 215 -4.31 -3.00 -22.19
N PRO A 216 -3.24 -3.81 -22.17
CA PRO A 216 -3.39 -5.27 -22.18
C PRO A 216 -4.04 -5.76 -20.88
N ARG A 217 -4.65 -6.95 -20.86
CA ARG A 217 -5.23 -7.57 -19.67
C ARG A 217 -4.18 -7.91 -18.61
N VAL A 218 -2.93 -8.14 -19.01
CA VAL A 218 -1.79 -8.37 -18.11
C VAL A 218 -0.61 -7.59 -18.69
N LEU A 219 0.02 -6.69 -17.92
CA LEU A 219 1.28 -6.08 -18.33
C LEU A 219 2.41 -7.03 -17.94
N GLN A 220 3.19 -7.47 -18.92
CA GLN A 220 4.40 -8.22 -18.64
C GLN A 220 5.51 -7.24 -18.20
N PRO A 221 6.27 -7.55 -17.13
CA PRO A 221 7.42 -6.74 -16.75
C PRO A 221 8.40 -6.62 -17.92
N GLN A 222 8.75 -5.40 -18.33
CA GLN A 222 9.70 -5.21 -19.44
C GLN A 222 11.14 -5.48 -18.97
N PRO A 223 11.87 -6.40 -19.63
CA PRO A 223 13.30 -6.58 -19.39
C PRO A 223 14.10 -5.31 -19.70
N GLY A 224 14.67 -4.65 -18.69
CA GLY A 224 15.85 -3.79 -18.86
C GLY A 224 15.65 -2.29 -18.68
N LYS A 225 14.45 -1.81 -18.35
CA LYS A 225 14.28 -0.43 -17.89
C LYS A 225 14.76 -0.29 -16.45
N LYS A 226 15.74 0.61 -16.23
CA LYS A 226 16.16 1.05 -14.90
C LYS A 226 15.32 2.28 -14.54
N GLY A 227 14.30 2.10 -13.71
CA GLY A 227 13.57 3.14 -13.00
C GLY A 227 13.45 2.77 -11.52
N PRO A 228 13.04 3.70 -10.63
CA PRO A 228 12.79 3.36 -9.22
C PRO A 228 11.80 2.18 -9.15
N PRO A 229 12.09 1.11 -8.37
CA PRO A 229 11.27 -0.12 -8.31
C PRO A 229 9.83 0.08 -7.82
N GLU A 230 9.50 1.28 -7.33
CA GLU A 230 8.21 1.65 -6.76
C GLU A 230 7.21 2.10 -7.83
N ALA A 231 7.67 2.47 -9.04
CA ALA A 231 6.81 2.93 -10.14
C ALA A 231 6.43 1.82 -11.15
N GLU A 232 6.93 0.59 -11.00
CA GLU A 232 6.84 -0.43 -12.05
C GLU A 232 6.16 -1.75 -11.66
N LEU A 233 5.40 -1.86 -10.55
CA LEU A 233 4.75 -3.15 -10.22
C LEU A 233 3.28 -3.18 -9.74
N PRO A 234 2.38 -2.24 -10.10
CA PRO A 234 0.96 -2.59 -10.28
C PRO A 234 0.68 -3.26 -11.65
N GLN A 235 1.66 -3.97 -12.24
CA GLN A 235 1.64 -4.38 -13.66
C GLN A 235 0.82 -5.65 -13.95
N LEU A 236 0.42 -6.45 -12.96
CA LEU A 236 -0.29 -7.71 -13.23
C LEU A 236 -1.82 -7.57 -13.31
N ARG A 237 -2.40 -6.44 -12.88
CA ARG A 237 -3.85 -6.23 -12.82
C ARG A 237 -4.26 -4.87 -13.41
N PRO A 238 -4.19 -4.70 -14.73
CA PRO A 238 -4.52 -3.47 -15.42
C PRO A 238 -6.04 -3.29 -15.55
N THR A 239 -6.70 -3.09 -14.42
CA THR A 239 -8.07 -2.58 -14.34
C THR A 239 -8.10 -1.12 -13.88
N LEU A 240 -7.01 -0.42 -14.24
CA LEU A 240 -6.72 0.97 -13.94
C LEU A 240 -6.06 1.62 -15.17
N TYR A 241 -6.46 2.84 -15.48
CA TYR A 241 -5.76 3.71 -16.44
C TYR A 241 -5.70 5.15 -15.90
N ARG A 242 -4.50 5.72 -15.78
CA ARG A 242 -4.29 7.11 -15.35
C ARG A 242 -4.04 8.00 -16.55
N ASP A 243 -4.96 8.91 -16.83
CA ASP A 243 -4.85 9.88 -17.91
C ASP A 243 -4.29 11.21 -17.41
N SER A 244 -2.98 11.41 -17.64
CA SER A 244 -2.27 12.64 -17.30
C SER A 244 -2.18 13.63 -18.48
N THR A 245 -2.97 13.43 -19.54
CA THR A 245 -2.99 14.29 -20.74
C THR A 245 -4.19 15.23 -20.77
N VAL A 246 -4.92 15.32 -19.64
CA VAL A 246 -6.11 16.15 -19.47
C VAL A 246 -5.74 17.62 -19.30
N ALA A 247 -6.57 18.53 -19.83
CA ALA A 247 -6.41 19.95 -19.55
C ALA A 247 -7.00 20.30 -18.16
N PRO A 248 -6.34 21.14 -17.35
CA PRO A 248 -6.85 21.51 -16.03
C PRO A 248 -8.27 22.10 -16.07
N GLY A 249 -9.18 21.56 -15.26
CA GLY A 249 -10.57 22.01 -15.16
C GLY A 249 -11.48 21.64 -16.34
N ALA A 250 -10.94 21.14 -17.45
CA ALA A 250 -11.77 20.60 -18.54
C ALA A 250 -12.44 19.30 -18.11
N LYS A 251 -13.69 19.11 -18.52
CA LYS A 251 -14.45 17.89 -18.24
C LYS A 251 -14.33 16.91 -19.40
N TYR A 252 -14.16 15.64 -19.06
CA TYR A 252 -14.04 14.55 -19.99
C TYR A 252 -15.02 13.43 -19.63
N THR A 253 -15.69 12.91 -20.66
CA THR A 253 -16.41 11.63 -20.58
C THR A 253 -15.50 10.56 -21.16
N TYR A 254 -15.33 9.46 -20.43
CA TYR A 254 -14.51 8.34 -20.89
C TYR A 254 -15.38 7.17 -21.30
N ARG A 255 -14.85 6.42 -22.25
CA ARG A 255 -15.39 5.13 -22.69
C ARG A 255 -14.32 4.06 -22.59
N VAL A 256 -14.69 2.93 -21.98
CA VAL A 256 -13.84 1.73 -21.91
C VAL A 256 -14.55 0.56 -22.59
N ARG A 257 -13.81 -0.19 -23.41
CA ARG A 257 -14.28 -1.42 -24.05
C ARG A 257 -13.28 -2.55 -23.89
N SER A 258 -13.75 -3.76 -23.62
CA SER A 258 -12.94 -4.97 -23.67
C SER A 258 -12.67 -5.38 -25.12
N ILE A 259 -11.52 -5.99 -25.40
CA ILE A 259 -11.16 -6.55 -26.70
C ILE A 259 -10.76 -8.01 -26.51
N ASN A 260 -11.33 -8.95 -27.29
CA ASN A 260 -10.97 -10.36 -27.22
C ASN A 260 -9.89 -10.77 -28.24
N LEU A 261 -9.42 -12.02 -28.16
CA LEU A 261 -8.43 -12.62 -29.07
C LEU A 261 -8.86 -12.60 -30.55
N ARG A 262 -10.17 -12.53 -30.82
CA ARG A 262 -10.76 -12.38 -32.16
C ARG A 262 -10.82 -10.92 -32.63
N LYS A 263 -10.30 -9.98 -31.84
CA LYS A 263 -10.34 -8.52 -32.06
C LYS A 263 -11.76 -7.95 -32.11
N GLN A 264 -12.73 -8.66 -31.53
CA GLN A 264 -14.06 -8.11 -31.31
C GLN A 264 -14.06 -7.25 -30.05
N VAL A 265 -14.88 -6.20 -30.06
CA VAL A 265 -14.97 -5.21 -28.97
C VAL A 265 -16.31 -5.33 -28.25
N SER A 266 -16.30 -5.10 -26.93
CA SER A 266 -17.52 -5.10 -26.12
C SER A 266 -18.40 -3.90 -26.44
N PRO A 267 -19.66 -3.88 -25.96
CA PRO A 267 -20.42 -2.64 -25.80
C PRO A 267 -19.65 -1.59 -24.97
N ASP A 268 -20.05 -0.33 -25.14
CA ASP A 268 -19.46 0.83 -24.47
C ASP A 268 -19.82 0.82 -22.98
N ALA A 269 -18.82 0.96 -22.11
CA ALA A 269 -19.02 1.42 -20.73
C ALA A 269 -18.54 2.86 -20.63
N GLU A 270 -19.39 3.76 -20.15
CA GLU A 270 -19.11 5.19 -20.07
C GLU A 270 -19.07 5.70 -18.63
N THR A 271 -18.25 6.72 -18.39
CA THR A 271 -18.19 7.41 -17.09
C THR A 271 -19.10 8.62 -17.10
N GLU A 272 -19.52 9.08 -15.91
CA GLU A 272 -19.92 10.48 -15.77
C GLU A 272 -18.76 11.43 -16.13
N PRO A 273 -19.03 12.68 -16.56
CA PRO A 273 -17.99 13.65 -16.85
C PRO A 273 -17.12 13.95 -15.62
N ALA A 274 -15.80 13.84 -15.78
CA ALA A 274 -14.82 14.10 -14.73
C ALA A 274 -13.82 15.18 -15.17
N SER A 275 -13.31 15.96 -14.21
CA SER A 275 -12.25 16.95 -14.42
C SER A 275 -11.13 16.75 -13.40
N THR A 276 -9.98 17.37 -13.63
CA THR A 276 -9.00 17.53 -12.55
C THR A 276 -9.56 18.39 -11.43
N VAL A 277 -8.96 18.26 -10.25
CA VAL A 277 -9.35 18.95 -9.02
C VAL A 277 -8.12 19.58 -8.38
N GLU A 278 -8.23 20.80 -7.86
CA GLU A 278 -7.09 21.47 -7.23
C GLU A 278 -6.46 20.61 -6.11
N SER A 279 -5.14 20.71 -5.98
CA SER A 279 -4.39 20.07 -4.90
C SER A 279 -4.79 20.67 -3.56
N ARG A 280 -5.44 19.87 -2.71
CA ARG A 280 -5.92 20.29 -1.38
C ARG A 280 -6.17 19.09 -0.47
N SER A 281 -6.22 19.36 0.83
CA SER A 281 -6.70 18.39 1.82
C SER A 281 -8.14 17.95 1.53
N PRO A 282 -8.54 16.72 1.91
CA PRO A 282 -9.91 16.24 1.78
C PRO A 282 -10.94 17.15 2.47
N ARG A 283 -12.16 17.18 1.92
CA ARG A 283 -13.31 17.92 2.49
C ARG A 283 -14.28 16.98 3.22
N PRO A 284 -15.17 17.51 4.07
CA PRO A 284 -16.17 16.69 4.77
C PRO A 284 -17.06 15.83 3.85
N ASP A 285 -17.40 16.33 2.65
CA ASP A 285 -18.18 15.57 1.67
C ASP A 285 -17.45 14.32 1.14
N GLU A 286 -16.13 14.27 1.27
CA GLU A 286 -15.27 13.17 0.79
C GLU A 286 -14.89 12.18 1.90
N VAL A 287 -15.48 12.31 3.08
CA VAL A 287 -15.27 11.43 4.23
C VAL A 287 -16.41 10.40 4.31
N LEU A 288 -16.07 9.12 4.37
CA LEU A 288 -16.98 8.01 4.66
C LEU A 288 -16.79 7.56 6.10
N LEU A 289 -17.90 7.43 6.84
CA LEU A 289 -17.91 6.94 8.22
C LEU A 289 -18.38 5.49 8.23
N LEU A 290 -17.54 4.58 8.70
CA LEU A 290 -17.80 3.16 8.73
C LEU A 290 -18.20 2.74 10.15
N VAL A 291 -19.43 2.23 10.30
CA VAL A 291 -19.99 1.86 11.61
C VAL A 291 -20.39 0.39 11.64
N ALA A 292 -20.35 -0.20 12.84
CA ALA A 292 -20.85 -1.56 13.04
C ALA A 292 -22.38 -1.55 13.03
N GLU A 293 -22.99 -2.37 12.17
CA GLU A 293 -24.45 -2.47 12.07
C GLU A 293 -25.07 -2.86 13.41
N GLY A 294 -26.15 -2.15 13.79
CA GLY A 294 -26.86 -2.38 15.05
C GLY A 294 -26.11 -1.92 16.32
N SER A 295 -24.98 -1.22 16.20
CA SER A 295 -24.25 -0.65 17.34
C SER A 295 -24.61 0.82 17.57
N ASP A 296 -25.39 1.09 18.62
CA ASP A 296 -25.72 2.46 19.04
C ASP A 296 -24.47 3.30 19.33
N ASP A 297 -23.47 2.71 19.96
CA ASP A 297 -22.19 3.37 20.29
C ASP A 297 -21.40 3.74 19.04
N SER A 298 -21.33 2.84 18.04
CA SER A 298 -20.66 3.11 16.76
C SER A 298 -21.34 4.24 16.00
N MET A 299 -22.68 4.17 15.91
CA MET A 299 -23.51 5.17 15.26
C MET A 299 -23.43 6.54 15.98
N ARG A 300 -23.39 6.52 17.31
CA ARG A 300 -23.22 7.73 18.14
C ARG A 300 -21.94 8.48 17.79
N VAL A 301 -20.80 7.78 17.77
CA VAL A 301 -19.50 8.39 17.41
C VAL A 301 -19.52 8.95 15.99
N ALA A 302 -20.07 8.19 15.03
CA ALA A 302 -20.17 8.64 13.64
C ALA A 302 -21.04 9.89 13.48
N ARG A 303 -22.21 9.93 14.13
CA ARG A 303 -23.12 11.09 14.05
C ARG A 303 -22.54 12.32 14.73
N HIS A 304 -21.82 12.15 15.85
CA HIS A 304 -21.08 13.24 16.49
C HIS A 304 -20.07 13.85 15.51
N TYR A 305 -19.22 13.02 14.91
CA TYR A 305 -18.25 13.46 13.92
C TYR A 305 -18.91 14.15 12.72
N ALA A 306 -19.94 13.50 12.16
CA ALA A 306 -20.63 14.01 10.99
C ALA A 306 -21.24 15.39 11.24
N THR A 307 -21.84 15.58 12.42
CA THR A 307 -22.42 16.88 12.82
C THR A 307 -21.32 17.92 13.02
N ALA A 308 -20.25 17.58 13.71
CA ALA A 308 -19.18 18.51 14.06
C ALA A 308 -18.36 18.96 12.84
N ARG A 309 -18.13 18.07 11.87
CA ARG A 309 -17.35 18.34 10.64
C ARG A 309 -18.19 18.67 9.42
N GLY A 310 -19.52 18.47 9.47
CA GLY A 310 -20.40 18.63 8.31
C GLY A 310 -20.26 17.50 7.29
N VAL A 311 -19.95 16.28 7.73
CA VAL A 311 -19.96 15.10 6.84
C VAL A 311 -21.43 14.78 6.50
N PRO A 312 -21.78 14.58 5.22
CA PRO A 312 -23.12 14.20 4.82
C PRO A 312 -23.58 12.90 5.49
N GLN A 313 -24.81 12.85 6.00
CA GLN A 313 -25.36 11.65 6.65
C GLN A 313 -25.39 10.43 5.70
N GLY A 314 -25.55 10.66 4.39
CA GLY A 314 -25.48 9.61 3.37
C GLY A 314 -24.09 8.96 3.20
N ASN A 315 -23.06 9.55 3.79
CA ASN A 315 -21.71 8.98 3.84
C ASN A 315 -21.48 8.08 5.08
N ILE A 316 -22.48 7.87 5.94
CA ILE A 316 -22.42 6.85 6.98
C ILE A 316 -22.80 5.50 6.36
N VAL A 317 -21.93 4.51 6.53
CA VAL A 317 -22.09 3.14 6.02
C VAL A 317 -22.02 2.18 7.19
N GLU A 318 -23.08 1.39 7.36
CA GLU A 318 -23.13 0.29 8.31
C GLU A 318 -22.58 -0.98 7.66
N ILE A 319 -21.81 -1.76 8.43
CA ILE A 319 -21.32 -3.08 8.03
C ILE A 319 -21.71 -4.11 9.09
N ASP A 320 -22.32 -5.20 8.63
CA ASP A 320 -22.58 -6.38 9.45
C ASP A 320 -21.26 -7.06 9.83
N LEU A 321 -21.07 -7.29 11.13
CA LEU A 321 -19.88 -7.92 11.67
C LEU A 321 -20.21 -9.29 12.23
N PRO A 322 -19.28 -10.27 12.15
CA PRO A 322 -19.51 -11.59 12.70
C PRO A 322 -19.74 -11.52 14.21
N ARG A 323 -20.75 -12.25 14.70
CA ARG A 323 -21.05 -12.35 16.14
C ARG A 323 -19.85 -12.74 17.01
N LYS A 324 -18.92 -13.52 16.46
CA LYS A 324 -17.68 -13.96 17.14
C LYS A 324 -16.48 -13.35 16.42
N LEU A 325 -15.95 -12.25 16.98
CA LEU A 325 -14.82 -11.52 16.39
C LEU A 325 -13.51 -12.33 16.29
N ARG A 326 -13.36 -13.44 17.01
CA ARG A 326 -12.20 -14.34 16.83
C ARG A 326 -12.14 -14.99 15.42
N ASN A 327 -13.26 -14.97 14.69
CA ASN A 327 -13.36 -15.46 13.32
C ASN A 327 -13.37 -14.31 12.30
N PHE A 328 -13.13 -13.07 12.75
CA PHE A 328 -13.14 -11.88 11.90
C PHE A 328 -12.04 -11.96 10.84
N ASP A 329 -12.40 -11.62 9.61
CA ASP A 329 -11.49 -11.51 8.47
C ASP A 329 -11.69 -10.15 7.79
N CYS A 330 -10.62 -9.38 7.62
CA CYS A 330 -10.74 -8.01 7.11
C CYS A 330 -11.37 -7.97 5.71
N GLU A 331 -10.98 -8.91 4.83
CA GLU A 331 -11.41 -8.91 3.45
C GLU A 331 -12.87 -9.33 3.35
N LYS A 332 -13.21 -10.47 3.96
CA LYS A 332 -14.55 -11.06 3.89
C LYS A 332 -15.61 -10.23 4.60
N ASP A 333 -15.32 -9.78 5.82
CA ASP A 333 -16.33 -9.21 6.70
C ASP A 333 -16.43 -7.67 6.55
N VAL A 334 -15.45 -7.00 5.93
CA VAL A 334 -15.47 -5.53 5.76
C VAL A 334 -15.12 -5.08 4.33
N CYS A 335 -13.93 -5.40 3.81
CA CYS A 335 -13.46 -4.81 2.54
C CYS A 335 -14.36 -5.18 1.36
N ALA A 336 -14.69 -6.46 1.17
CA ALA A 336 -15.54 -6.91 0.07
C ALA A 336 -16.97 -6.33 0.16
N PRO A 337 -17.68 -6.38 1.31
CA PRO A 337 -18.95 -5.68 1.48
C PRO A 337 -18.87 -4.17 1.23
N LEU A 338 -17.85 -3.49 1.76
CA LEU A 338 -17.70 -2.05 1.60
C LEU A 338 -17.42 -1.66 0.14
N ARG A 339 -16.59 -2.42 -0.58
CA ARG A 339 -16.37 -2.23 -2.03
C ARG A 339 -17.69 -2.25 -2.78
N LYS A 340 -18.50 -3.29 -2.56
CA LYS A 340 -19.81 -3.44 -3.19
C LYS A 340 -20.71 -2.22 -2.92
N ILE A 341 -20.82 -1.81 -1.66
CA ILE A 341 -21.62 -0.64 -1.26
C ILE A 341 -21.11 0.64 -1.94
N MET A 342 -19.80 0.86 -1.98
CA MET A 342 -19.22 2.07 -2.58
C MET A 342 -19.42 2.14 -4.10
N LEU A 343 -19.36 0.99 -4.77
CA LEU A 343 -19.63 0.87 -6.21
C LEU A 343 -21.12 1.08 -6.50
N GLU A 344 -22.02 0.40 -5.78
CA GLU A 344 -23.48 0.53 -5.95
C GLU A 344 -23.98 1.94 -5.68
N ARG A 345 -23.36 2.66 -4.72
CA ARG A 345 -23.69 4.07 -4.42
C ARG A 345 -22.99 5.07 -5.36
N GLY A 346 -22.08 4.63 -6.23
CA GLY A 346 -21.31 5.52 -7.10
C GLY A 346 -20.39 6.49 -6.37
N ILE A 347 -19.87 6.10 -5.19
CA ILE A 347 -19.05 6.98 -4.33
C ILE A 347 -17.56 6.60 -4.31
N ALA A 348 -17.17 5.49 -4.94
CA ALA A 348 -15.82 4.94 -4.91
C ALA A 348 -14.72 5.95 -5.32
N GLY A 349 -14.95 6.75 -6.36
CA GLY A 349 -13.98 7.76 -6.83
C GLY A 349 -14.09 9.13 -6.15
N ARG A 350 -15.15 9.34 -5.37
CA ARG A 350 -15.44 10.61 -4.67
C ARG A 350 -14.89 10.61 -3.24
N ILE A 351 -15.04 9.50 -2.53
CA ILE A 351 -14.52 9.35 -1.17
C ILE A 351 -12.99 9.34 -1.22
N ARG A 352 -12.37 10.09 -0.30
CA ARG A 352 -10.92 10.15 -0.12
C ARG A 352 -10.47 9.63 1.24
N VAL A 353 -11.36 9.72 2.23
CA VAL A 353 -11.10 9.33 3.62
C VAL A 353 -12.13 8.30 4.05
N ILE A 354 -11.67 7.18 4.61
CA ILE A 354 -12.53 6.21 5.28
C ILE A 354 -12.22 6.26 6.78
N VAL A 355 -13.26 6.36 7.60
CA VAL A 355 -13.15 6.51 9.05
C VAL A 355 -13.87 5.36 9.74
N PRO A 356 -13.15 4.30 10.11
CA PRO A 356 -13.68 3.30 11.04
C PRO A 356 -14.05 3.98 12.37
N CYS A 357 -15.31 3.83 12.77
CA CYS A 357 -15.79 4.33 14.05
C CYS A 357 -15.68 3.27 15.14
N PHE A 358 -15.94 3.70 16.38
CA PHE A 358 -15.89 2.85 17.57
C PHE A 358 -16.61 1.52 17.36
N GLY A 359 -15.99 0.43 17.82
CA GLY A 359 -16.53 -0.92 17.68
C GLY A 359 -16.08 -1.66 16.41
N ILE A 360 -15.63 -0.97 15.35
CA ILE A 360 -15.02 -1.64 14.20
C ILE A 360 -13.71 -2.33 14.63
N PRO A 361 -13.48 -3.60 14.24
CA PRO A 361 -12.26 -4.33 14.58
C PRO A 361 -10.97 -3.63 14.14
N LEU A 362 -9.88 -3.88 14.87
CA LEU A 362 -8.55 -3.35 14.53
C LEU A 362 -7.90 -4.07 13.35
N GLY A 363 -8.23 -5.33 13.16
CA GLY A 363 -7.60 -6.24 12.23
C GLY A 363 -7.96 -7.69 12.51
N ASP A 364 -7.42 -8.61 11.73
CA ASP A 364 -7.70 -10.06 11.76
C ASP A 364 -6.51 -10.89 12.28
N HIS A 365 -5.65 -10.28 13.08
CA HIS A 365 -4.37 -10.82 13.58
C HIS A 365 -3.26 -11.00 12.53
N LYS A 366 -3.56 -10.86 11.23
CA LYS A 366 -2.56 -10.84 10.15
C LYS A 366 -2.31 -9.43 9.65
N ARG A 367 -3.38 -8.64 9.53
CA ARG A 367 -3.39 -7.30 8.96
C ARG A 367 -4.15 -6.33 9.85
N ALA A 368 -3.77 -5.05 9.77
CA ALA A 368 -4.59 -3.92 10.18
C ALA A 368 -5.72 -3.73 9.19
N LEU A 369 -6.95 -3.66 9.69
CA LEU A 369 -8.11 -3.33 8.86
C LEU A 369 -7.93 -1.96 8.20
N ASP A 370 -7.38 -0.97 8.92
CA ASP A 370 -7.18 0.38 8.38
C ASP A 370 -6.24 0.37 7.17
N SER A 371 -5.21 -0.47 7.23
CA SER A 371 -4.25 -0.64 6.14
C SER A 371 -4.84 -1.41 4.95
N MET A 372 -5.79 -2.31 5.20
CA MET A 372 -6.58 -2.99 4.17
C MET A 372 -7.53 -2.03 3.46
N LEU A 373 -8.20 -1.16 4.21
CA LEU A 373 -9.08 -0.11 3.69
C LEU A 373 -8.31 0.93 2.87
N ALA A 374 -7.04 1.19 3.19
CA ALA A 374 -6.21 2.11 2.41
C ALA A 374 -6.00 1.65 0.96
N ASP A 375 -5.93 0.34 0.71
CA ASP A 375 -5.97 -0.27 -0.63
C ASP A 375 -7.20 -1.19 -0.76
N LEU A 376 -8.37 -0.61 -0.52
CA LEU A 376 -9.66 -1.32 -0.47
C LEU A 376 -9.92 -2.19 -1.71
N PHE A 377 -9.47 -1.73 -2.89
CA PHE A 377 -9.69 -2.39 -4.19
C PHE A 377 -8.54 -3.31 -4.62
N ASP A 378 -7.59 -3.60 -3.72
CA ASP A 378 -6.55 -4.61 -3.96
C ASP A 378 -5.70 -4.30 -5.21
N ARG A 379 -5.37 -3.02 -5.40
CA ARG A 379 -4.72 -2.50 -6.62
C ARG A 379 -3.21 -2.62 -6.58
N PHE A 380 -2.65 -2.54 -5.39
CA PHE A 380 -1.22 -2.55 -5.18
C PHE A 380 -0.76 -3.83 -4.48
N THR A 381 -1.63 -4.73 -4.05
CA THR A 381 -1.20 -5.93 -3.34
C THR A 381 -0.52 -6.95 -4.25
N TRP A 382 0.67 -7.42 -3.82
CA TRP A 382 1.29 -8.61 -4.39
C TRP A 382 2.16 -9.32 -3.34
N GLY A 383 2.22 -10.66 -3.39
CA GLY A 383 2.80 -11.56 -2.38
C GLY A 383 4.10 -11.08 -1.71
N ARG A 384 3.96 -10.33 -0.60
CA ARG A 384 5.04 -9.72 0.18
C ARG A 384 4.77 -9.89 1.67
N THR A 385 5.82 -10.26 2.40
CA THR A 385 5.74 -10.43 3.86
C THR A 385 5.36 -9.16 4.61
N MET A 386 5.76 -7.94 4.17
CA MET A 386 5.57 -6.68 4.92
C MET A 386 4.51 -5.73 4.31
N GLY A 387 3.53 -6.27 3.58
CA GLY A 387 2.59 -5.47 2.77
C GLY A 387 3.24 -4.84 1.53
N THR A 388 2.52 -3.94 0.88
CA THR A 388 2.97 -3.30 -0.38
C THR A 388 3.46 -1.87 -0.14
N PRO A 389 4.58 -1.44 -0.76
CA PRO A 389 4.99 -0.04 -0.76
C PRO A 389 3.86 0.91 -1.15
N SER A 390 3.64 1.92 -0.31
CA SER A 390 2.65 2.96 -0.58
C SER A 390 3.22 4.01 -1.54
N PRO A 391 2.53 4.35 -2.65
CA PRO A 391 2.93 5.47 -3.51
C PRO A 391 2.83 6.83 -2.79
N LEU A 392 2.09 6.90 -1.66
CA LEU A 392 1.98 8.09 -0.83
C LEU A 392 3.18 8.27 0.11
N PHE A 393 3.97 7.22 0.36
CA PHE A 393 5.09 7.29 1.30
C PHE A 393 6.15 8.28 0.83
N ASN A 394 6.67 9.10 1.76
CA ASN A 394 7.62 10.19 1.53
C ASN A 394 7.17 11.27 0.55
N GLN A 395 5.91 11.26 0.11
CA GLN A 395 5.38 12.36 -0.67
C GLN A 395 5.29 13.64 0.19
N ALA A 396 5.24 14.79 -0.48
CA ALA A 396 5.11 16.11 0.13
C ALA A 396 4.10 16.96 -0.65
N HIS A 397 2.99 16.33 -1.06
CA HIS A 397 1.86 16.96 -1.74
C HIS A 397 0.56 16.40 -1.18
N HIS A 398 -0.55 17.12 -1.40
CA HIS A 398 -1.86 16.69 -0.96
C HIS A 398 -2.26 15.36 -1.58
N TYR A 399 -3.14 14.64 -0.90
CA TYR A 399 -3.64 13.35 -1.38
C TYR A 399 -4.18 13.44 -2.83
N ASP A 400 -3.70 12.53 -3.68
CA ASP A 400 -4.10 12.38 -5.07
C ASP A 400 -4.99 11.14 -5.22
N GLY A 401 -6.27 11.37 -5.55
CA GLY A 401 -7.27 10.30 -5.73
C GLY A 401 -6.99 9.39 -6.91
N THR A 402 -6.13 9.80 -7.85
CA THR A 402 -5.80 9.02 -9.06
C THR A 402 -5.03 7.74 -8.75
N TRP A 403 -4.46 7.62 -7.56
CA TRP A 403 -3.86 6.36 -7.09
C TRP A 403 -4.91 5.31 -6.72
N GLY A 404 -6.17 5.70 -6.49
CA GLY A 404 -7.22 4.75 -6.08
C GLY A 404 -6.98 4.14 -4.69
N LEU A 405 -6.18 4.81 -3.86
CA LEU A 405 -6.00 4.50 -2.44
C LEU A 405 -6.93 5.38 -1.60
N TYR A 406 -7.12 5.06 -0.32
CA TYR A 406 -7.87 5.90 0.62
C TYR A 406 -6.98 6.31 1.79
N LEU A 407 -7.19 7.52 2.31
CA LEU A 407 -6.66 7.89 3.62
C LEU A 407 -7.53 7.22 4.69
N VAL A 408 -6.91 6.64 5.71
CA VAL A 408 -7.63 5.92 6.77
C VAL A 408 -7.09 6.30 8.13
N THR A 409 -7.97 6.87 8.96
CA THR A 409 -7.76 7.02 10.41
C THR A 409 -9.08 6.69 11.09
N ARG A 410 -9.03 6.20 12.33
CA ARG A 410 -10.22 5.77 13.07
C ARG A 410 -10.58 6.74 14.20
N LEU A 411 -11.87 6.81 14.49
CA LEU A 411 -12.42 7.45 15.69
C LEU A 411 -12.80 6.34 16.68
N ASP A 412 -11.86 6.04 17.57
CA ASP A 412 -11.90 4.84 18.41
C ASP A 412 -11.15 5.11 19.73
N GLY A 413 -11.26 4.20 20.69
CA GLY A 413 -10.63 4.34 22.00
C GLY A 413 -11.26 3.40 23.02
N ALA A 414 -10.89 3.54 24.29
CA ALA A 414 -11.40 2.68 25.35
C ALA A 414 -12.94 2.78 25.54
N THR A 415 -13.54 3.91 25.20
CA THR A 415 -14.99 4.16 25.30
C THR A 415 -15.50 5.00 24.12
N PRO A 416 -16.82 4.98 23.82
CA PRO A 416 -17.40 5.85 22.80
C PRO A 416 -17.15 7.34 23.08
N ALA A 417 -17.23 7.75 24.35
CA ALA A 417 -16.97 9.14 24.76
C ALA A 417 -15.50 9.55 24.51
N ALA A 418 -14.54 8.63 24.71
CA ALA A 418 -13.14 8.89 24.38
C ALA A 418 -12.95 9.07 22.87
N ALA A 419 -13.68 8.29 22.04
CA ALA A 419 -13.66 8.42 20.59
C ALA A 419 -14.29 9.74 20.10
N GLU A 420 -15.43 10.16 20.65
CA GLU A 420 -16.05 11.46 20.36
C GLU A 420 -15.10 12.63 20.69
N ALA A 421 -14.45 12.56 21.85
CA ALA A 421 -13.54 13.60 22.33
C ALA A 421 -12.33 13.84 21.41
N LEU A 422 -11.96 12.89 20.54
CA LEU A 422 -10.89 13.11 19.54
C LEU A 422 -11.28 14.24 18.56
N THR A 423 -12.54 14.26 18.14
CA THR A 423 -13.10 15.28 17.26
C THR A 423 -13.10 16.64 17.96
N ASP A 424 -13.58 16.67 19.20
CA ASP A 424 -13.71 17.92 19.96
C ASP A 424 -12.33 18.53 20.24
N LYS A 425 -11.35 17.70 20.60
CA LYS A 425 -9.97 18.13 20.82
C LYS A 425 -9.32 18.64 19.54
N ALA A 426 -9.52 17.96 18.40
CA ALA A 426 -9.01 18.41 17.11
C ALA A 426 -9.59 19.78 16.71
N LEU A 427 -10.92 19.95 16.81
CA LEU A 427 -11.61 21.21 16.50
C LEU A 427 -11.23 22.35 17.46
N ALA A 428 -10.96 22.03 18.73
CA ALA A 428 -10.43 23.00 19.67
C ALA A 428 -8.99 23.40 19.30
N ALA A 429 -8.15 22.43 18.98
CA ALA A 429 -6.75 22.65 18.61
C ALA A 429 -6.61 23.49 17.33
N GLU A 430 -7.43 23.24 16.31
CA GLU A 430 -7.45 23.99 15.05
C GLU A 430 -7.61 25.51 15.22
N LYS A 431 -8.16 25.96 16.36
CA LYS A 431 -8.35 27.39 16.65
C LYS A 431 -7.09 28.07 17.16
N THR A 432 -6.18 27.35 17.82
CA THR A 432 -5.10 27.97 18.61
C THR A 432 -3.74 27.29 18.50
N VAL A 433 -3.70 26.00 18.15
CA VAL A 433 -2.48 25.19 18.19
C VAL A 433 -1.74 25.29 16.87
N SER A 434 -0.44 25.58 16.96
CA SER A 434 0.52 25.48 15.86
C SER A 434 1.67 24.55 16.27
N ALA A 435 2.62 24.29 15.38
CA ALA A 435 3.81 23.50 15.69
C ALA A 435 4.61 24.02 16.90
N PHE A 436 4.51 25.33 17.20
CA PHE A 436 5.23 26.00 18.28
C PHE A 436 4.51 26.01 19.62
N SER A 437 3.31 25.45 19.70
CA SER A 437 2.50 25.46 20.92
C SER A 437 3.07 24.57 22.04
N GLY A 438 4.00 23.68 21.71
CA GLY A 438 4.68 22.82 22.68
C GLY A 438 5.91 22.15 22.08
N ALA A 439 6.68 21.49 22.94
CA ALA A 439 7.92 20.84 22.57
C ALA A 439 7.71 19.45 21.95
N ALA A 440 8.70 19.01 21.18
CA ALA A 440 8.82 17.66 20.66
C ALA A 440 9.75 16.82 21.55
N ALA A 441 9.49 15.54 21.68
CA ALA A 441 10.40 14.59 22.31
C ALA A 441 10.71 13.41 21.37
N PHE A 442 12.01 13.18 21.15
CA PHE A 442 12.52 12.04 20.38
C PHE A 442 13.65 11.33 21.14
N ILE A 443 13.95 10.09 20.74
CA ILE A 443 15.07 9.33 21.27
C ILE A 443 16.38 9.70 20.55
N GLU A 444 17.50 9.74 21.27
CA GLU A 444 18.85 9.87 20.70
C GLU A 444 19.28 8.62 19.91
N ASP A 445 18.66 8.43 18.75
CA ASP A 445 19.03 7.46 17.74
C ASP A 445 18.99 8.09 16.33
N LYS A 446 19.22 7.29 15.30
CA LYS A 446 19.21 7.79 13.91
C LYS A 446 17.87 8.47 13.54
N GLN A 447 16.73 7.93 13.97
CA GLN A 447 15.41 8.49 13.62
C GLN A 447 15.13 9.75 14.44
N GLY A 448 15.40 9.73 15.75
CA GLY A 448 15.17 10.91 16.57
C GLY A 448 16.16 12.05 16.29
N SER A 449 17.41 11.76 15.90
CA SER A 449 18.30 12.80 15.37
C SER A 449 17.74 13.45 14.10
N LEU A 450 17.18 12.66 13.17
CA LEU A 450 16.48 13.21 12.00
C LEU A 450 15.27 14.05 12.42
N GLY A 451 14.47 13.57 13.37
CA GLY A 451 13.36 14.32 13.95
C GLY A 451 13.79 15.64 14.60
N GLY A 452 14.94 15.64 15.29
CA GLY A 452 15.54 16.84 15.89
C GLY A 452 15.99 17.87 14.85
N GLU A 453 16.61 17.43 13.75
CA GLU A 453 16.98 18.33 12.65
C GLU A 453 15.76 18.91 11.94
N ILE A 454 14.72 18.10 11.72
CA ILE A 454 13.43 18.56 11.18
C ILE A 454 12.79 19.58 12.11
N ALA A 455 12.73 19.28 13.42
CA ALA A 455 12.18 20.18 14.43
C ALA A 455 12.92 21.52 14.41
N LYS A 456 14.25 21.50 14.38
CA LYS A 456 15.09 22.69 14.27
C LYS A 456 14.81 23.49 13.00
N HIS A 457 14.71 22.84 11.84
CA HIS A 457 14.38 23.50 10.57
C HIS A 457 12.98 24.12 10.59
N ARG A 458 12.03 23.46 11.25
CA ARG A 458 10.64 23.93 11.40
C ARG A 458 10.48 24.99 12.50
N GLY A 459 11.46 25.17 13.39
CA GLY A 459 11.42 26.07 14.54
C GLY A 459 10.73 25.48 15.78
N VAL A 460 10.58 24.16 15.86
CA VAL A 460 9.93 23.44 16.97
C VAL A 460 10.98 23.12 18.05
N THR A 461 10.67 23.45 19.30
CA THR A 461 11.50 23.08 20.46
C THR A 461 11.59 21.55 20.56
N VAL A 462 12.77 21.00 20.80
CA VAL A 462 12.98 19.55 20.86
C VAL A 462 13.79 19.12 22.09
N HIS A 463 13.33 18.06 22.72
CA HIS A 463 14.02 17.29 23.75
C HIS A 463 14.50 15.98 23.11
N LEU A 464 15.81 15.84 22.98
CA LEU A 464 16.45 14.59 22.60
C LEU A 464 16.88 13.88 23.87
N GLU A 465 16.39 12.66 24.05
CA GLU A 465 16.61 11.91 25.28
C GLU A 465 17.18 10.50 25.00
N PRO A 466 18.00 9.94 25.90
CA PRO A 466 18.47 8.56 25.76
C PRO A 466 17.32 7.54 25.71
N ILE A 467 17.55 6.39 25.07
CA ILE A 467 16.52 5.36 24.80
C ILE A 467 15.69 4.91 26.01
N ASN A 468 16.26 4.95 27.22
CA ASN A 468 15.58 4.52 28.44
C ASN A 468 15.08 5.68 29.32
N TYR A 469 15.17 6.93 28.87
CA TYR A 469 14.82 8.09 29.69
C TYR A 469 13.40 7.99 30.27
N THR A 470 12.42 7.70 29.41
CA THR A 470 11.00 7.58 29.77
C THR A 470 10.68 6.35 30.62
N LYS A 471 11.66 5.47 30.88
CA LYS A 471 11.52 4.40 31.88
C LYS A 471 11.53 4.93 33.30
N ASP A 472 12.32 5.96 33.54
CA ASP A 472 12.64 6.43 34.89
C ASP A 472 12.20 7.89 35.13
N HIS A 473 11.85 8.63 34.07
CA HIS A 473 11.52 10.05 34.13
C HIS A 473 10.23 10.39 33.38
N PHE A 474 9.57 11.47 33.78
CA PHE A 474 8.52 12.11 33.00
C PHE A 474 9.13 13.06 31.97
N LEU A 475 8.50 13.20 30.81
CA LEU A 475 8.78 14.27 29.88
C LEU A 475 8.27 15.61 30.43
N PRO A 476 8.81 16.75 29.99
CA PRO A 476 8.28 18.07 30.32
C PRO A 476 6.78 18.19 29.99
N ASP A 477 6.00 18.82 30.88
CA ASP A 477 4.53 18.91 30.73
C ASP A 477 4.08 19.75 29.52
N ASP A 478 4.97 20.56 28.93
CA ASP A 478 4.75 21.30 27.68
C ASP A 478 5.03 20.47 26.41
N THR A 479 5.39 19.19 26.56
CA THR A 479 5.59 18.28 25.43
C THR A 479 4.25 17.97 24.75
N MET A 480 4.17 18.28 23.45
CA MET A 480 2.99 18.01 22.62
C MET A 480 3.23 16.97 21.54
N TRP A 481 4.47 16.81 21.10
CA TRP A 481 4.83 15.99 19.94
C TRP A 481 5.76 14.87 20.40
N VAL A 482 5.35 13.61 20.29
CA VAL A 482 6.18 12.50 20.75
C VAL A 482 6.28 11.43 19.69
N PHE A 483 7.51 11.06 19.34
CA PHE A 483 7.79 9.78 18.70
C PHE A 483 9.04 9.17 19.32
N ILE A 484 8.84 8.10 20.09
CA ILE A 484 9.91 7.42 20.80
C ILE A 484 9.85 5.92 20.57
N TYR A 485 10.91 5.21 20.98
CA TYR A 485 10.92 3.76 21.05
C TYR A 485 10.60 3.30 22.48
N GLY A 486 9.80 2.24 22.63
CA GLY A 486 9.10 1.97 23.89
C GLY A 486 9.38 0.61 24.56
N HIS A 487 9.32 0.65 25.88
CA HIS A 487 9.13 -0.47 26.81
C HIS A 487 7.61 -0.75 27.00
N PRO A 488 7.17 -1.62 27.93
CA PRO A 488 5.75 -1.70 28.29
C PRO A 488 5.19 -0.34 28.70
N TYR A 489 3.89 -0.15 28.51
CA TYR A 489 3.25 1.15 28.72
C TYR A 489 3.62 1.79 30.06
N LYS A 490 4.00 3.06 30.01
CA LYS A 490 4.15 3.94 31.15
C LYS A 490 3.68 5.33 30.77
N ARG A 491 2.99 5.98 31.71
CA ARG A 491 2.65 7.40 31.62
C ARG A 491 3.88 8.25 31.35
N LEU A 492 3.80 9.12 30.34
CA LEU A 492 4.91 9.97 29.90
C LEU A 492 4.91 11.36 30.53
N LEU A 493 3.73 11.91 30.82
CA LEU A 493 3.57 13.24 31.43
C LEU A 493 3.05 13.14 32.85
N GLN A 494 3.47 14.05 33.73
CA GLN A 494 2.89 14.14 35.06
C GLN A 494 1.44 14.64 34.97
N GLY A 495 1.22 15.65 34.12
CA GLY A 495 -0.10 16.21 33.80
C GLY A 495 -0.90 15.41 32.77
N LYS A 496 -1.98 16.03 32.27
CA LYS A 496 -2.71 15.55 31.08
C LYS A 496 -2.01 16.05 29.83
N TRP A 497 -2.20 15.34 28.73
CA TRP A 497 -1.72 15.79 27.42
C TRP A 497 -2.37 17.13 27.03
N PRO A 498 -1.58 18.11 26.52
CA PRO A 498 -2.16 19.32 25.96
C PRO A 498 -3.10 19.02 24.79
N VAL A 499 -4.20 19.77 24.67
CA VAL A 499 -5.13 19.64 23.54
C VAL A 499 -4.39 19.97 22.24
N GLY A 500 -4.56 19.14 21.22
CA GLY A 500 -3.84 19.17 19.96
C GLY A 500 -2.60 18.28 19.86
N SER A 501 -2.14 17.70 20.98
CA SER A 501 -0.97 16.83 21.02
C SER A 501 -1.10 15.57 20.14
N VAL A 502 0.03 15.14 19.59
CA VAL A 502 0.16 13.86 18.87
C VAL A 502 1.35 13.10 19.45
N ALA A 503 1.10 11.88 19.91
CA ALA A 503 2.12 11.02 20.48
C ALA A 503 2.03 9.60 19.92
N ALA A 504 3.17 9.01 19.59
CA ALA A 504 3.25 7.63 19.16
C ALA A 504 4.52 6.98 19.71
N VAL A 505 4.46 5.66 19.88
CA VAL A 505 5.57 4.87 20.38
C VAL A 505 5.81 3.68 19.47
N LEU A 506 7.03 3.57 18.95
CA LEU A 506 7.47 2.47 18.11
C LEU A 506 7.57 1.21 18.97
N LYS A 507 6.49 0.42 18.96
CA LYS A 507 6.37 -0.90 19.60
C LYS A 507 5.32 -1.74 18.87
N SER A 508 5.59 -3.03 18.67
CA SER A 508 4.78 -3.89 17.78
C SER A 508 3.36 -4.19 18.26
N ASP A 509 3.06 -4.00 19.54
CA ASP A 509 1.72 -4.16 20.14
C ASP A 509 1.09 -2.84 20.58
N SER A 510 1.60 -1.70 20.07
CA SER A 510 1.21 -0.35 20.49
C SER A 510 -0.30 -0.08 20.32
N MET A 511 -1.00 -0.81 19.44
CA MET A 511 -2.43 -0.64 19.18
C MET A 511 -3.28 -1.89 19.53
N LEU A 512 -2.68 -3.03 19.89
CA LEU A 512 -3.38 -4.33 19.98
C LEU A 512 -4.58 -4.38 20.95
N TRP A 513 -4.53 -3.60 22.02
CA TRP A 513 -5.48 -3.68 23.14
C TRP A 513 -6.23 -2.36 23.36
N LEU A 514 -6.51 -1.62 22.27
CA LEU A 514 -7.13 -0.29 22.31
C LEU A 514 -8.42 -0.21 23.16
N ARG A 515 -9.19 -1.30 23.19
CA ARG A 515 -10.47 -1.43 23.93
C ARG A 515 -10.39 -2.32 25.16
N GLY A 516 -9.18 -2.53 25.69
CA GLY A 516 -8.93 -3.36 26.85
C GLY A 516 -8.30 -4.70 26.51
N GLY A 517 -7.49 -5.22 27.44
CA GLY A 517 -6.66 -6.40 27.27
C GLY A 517 -5.96 -6.81 28.57
N PRO A 518 -5.06 -7.81 28.54
CA PRO A 518 -4.30 -8.24 29.71
C PRO A 518 -3.32 -7.17 30.22
N TYR A 519 -3.01 -6.16 29.41
CA TYR A 519 -2.19 -5.00 29.78
C TYR A 519 -2.59 -3.79 28.93
N VAL A 520 -2.30 -2.58 29.43
CA VAL A 520 -2.52 -1.33 28.70
C VAL A 520 -1.50 -1.22 27.56
N CYS A 521 -1.97 -1.04 26.33
CA CYS A 521 -1.10 -0.74 25.20
C CYS A 521 -0.87 0.77 25.08
N TRP A 522 0.14 1.17 24.31
CA TRP A 522 0.54 2.59 24.19
C TRP A 522 -0.59 3.49 23.71
N ALA A 523 -1.29 3.12 22.63
CA ALA A 523 -2.38 3.93 22.11
C ALA A 523 -3.53 4.07 23.13
N GLN A 524 -3.91 2.98 23.81
CA GLN A 524 -4.95 3.01 24.85
C GLN A 524 -4.60 4.04 25.93
N GLY A 525 -3.41 3.90 26.54
CA GLY A 525 -3.03 4.75 27.66
C GLY A 525 -2.84 6.22 27.26
N LEU A 526 -2.24 6.50 26.10
CA LEU A 526 -2.11 7.87 25.60
C LEU A 526 -3.48 8.53 25.39
N LEU A 527 -4.47 7.80 24.87
CA LEU A 527 -5.84 8.30 24.66
C LEU A 527 -6.56 8.55 25.98
N GLU A 528 -6.44 7.63 26.94
CA GLU A 528 -6.99 7.79 28.30
C GLU A 528 -6.38 8.98 29.05
N GLU A 529 -5.10 9.29 28.80
CA GLU A 529 -4.39 10.44 29.35
C GLU A 529 -4.68 11.76 28.60
N GLY A 530 -5.40 11.70 27.48
CA GLY A 530 -5.96 12.86 26.80
C GLY A 530 -5.28 13.24 25.48
N VAL A 531 -4.34 12.46 24.94
CA VAL A 531 -3.69 12.78 23.65
C VAL A 531 -4.73 12.99 22.55
N THR A 532 -4.52 13.96 21.66
CA THR A 532 -5.53 14.29 20.63
C THR A 532 -5.52 13.31 19.46
N ALA A 533 -4.34 12.80 19.10
CA ALA A 533 -4.21 11.71 18.15
C ALA A 533 -2.98 10.83 18.45
N THR A 534 -3.01 9.59 17.96
CA THR A 534 -1.91 8.63 18.09
C THR A 534 -1.91 7.66 16.91
N PHE A 535 -0.84 6.90 16.74
CA PHE A 535 -0.76 5.82 15.76
C PHE A 535 0.15 4.71 16.28
N GLY A 536 -0.04 3.51 15.74
CA GLY A 536 0.63 2.31 16.21
C GLY A 536 0.29 1.09 15.38
N SER A 537 0.81 -0.07 15.79
CA SER A 537 0.67 -1.32 15.05
C SER A 537 -0.20 -2.34 15.79
N VAL A 538 -1.00 -3.07 15.02
CA VAL A 538 -1.88 -4.14 15.53
C VAL A 538 -1.29 -5.54 15.32
N VAL A 539 -0.19 -5.64 14.56
CA VAL A 539 0.63 -6.83 14.38
C VAL A 539 2.09 -6.40 14.26
N GLU A 540 3.04 -7.35 14.28
CA GLU A 540 4.46 -7.05 14.13
C GLU A 540 4.74 -6.31 12.80
N PRO A 541 5.13 -5.03 12.84
CA PRO A 541 5.27 -4.24 11.63
C PRO A 541 6.65 -4.38 10.99
N TYR A 542 7.64 -4.92 11.70
CA TYR A 542 9.07 -4.64 11.49
C TYR A 542 9.38 -3.13 11.58
N VAL A 543 10.63 -2.78 11.88
CA VAL A 543 11.02 -1.36 11.96
C VAL A 543 10.78 -0.63 10.64
N GLN A 544 10.95 -1.32 9.50
CA GLN A 544 10.76 -0.74 8.17
C GLN A 544 9.29 -0.57 7.76
N GLY A 545 8.35 -1.27 8.41
CA GLY A 545 6.92 -1.14 8.14
C GLY A 545 6.19 -0.21 9.11
N PHE A 546 6.87 0.27 10.16
CA PHE A 546 6.30 1.23 11.11
C PHE A 546 6.23 2.63 10.51
N THR A 547 5.17 3.39 10.84
CA THR A 547 5.03 4.80 10.43
C THR A 547 6.22 5.63 10.89
N ASN A 548 6.89 6.32 9.96
CA ASN A 548 8.08 7.12 10.25
C ASN A 548 7.71 8.42 10.98
N GLY A 549 7.96 8.48 12.29
CA GLY A 549 7.66 9.65 13.12
C GLY A 549 8.26 10.97 12.63
N PRO A 550 9.57 11.04 12.31
CA PRO A 550 10.18 12.24 11.73
C PRO A 550 9.48 12.76 10.47
N VAL A 551 9.16 11.87 9.51
CA VAL A 551 8.41 12.24 8.30
C VAL A 551 7.00 12.70 8.65
N PHE A 552 6.31 12.00 9.55
CA PHE A 552 4.98 12.38 10.01
C PHE A 552 4.97 13.82 10.56
N PHE A 553 5.88 14.13 11.49
CA PHE A 553 5.93 15.45 12.11
C PHE A 553 6.39 16.54 11.14
N ASP A 554 7.29 16.24 10.20
CA ASP A 554 7.66 17.21 9.15
C ASP A 554 6.44 17.65 8.33
N ARG A 555 5.57 16.69 7.96
CA ARG A 555 4.32 16.97 7.23
C ARG A 555 3.32 17.70 8.13
N PHE A 556 3.14 17.22 9.36
CA PHE A 556 2.10 17.72 10.25
C PHE A 556 2.40 19.14 10.77
N TRP A 557 3.64 19.43 11.17
CA TRP A 557 4.06 20.74 11.68
C TRP A 557 3.96 21.87 10.68
N GLY A 558 3.96 21.57 9.37
CA GLY A 558 3.72 22.58 8.34
C GLY A 558 2.34 23.22 8.46
N GLY A 559 1.37 22.54 9.07
CA GLY A 559 -0.03 23.01 9.10
C GLY A 559 -0.63 23.10 7.70
N GLU A 560 -0.03 22.42 6.70
CA GLU A 560 -0.51 22.30 5.33
C GLU A 560 -1.28 20.99 5.14
N PHE A 561 -0.87 19.92 5.80
CA PHE A 561 -1.48 18.61 5.70
C PHE A 561 -2.34 18.29 6.91
N THR A 562 -3.39 17.51 6.68
CA THR A 562 -4.19 16.91 7.76
C THR A 562 -3.44 15.78 8.47
N PHE A 563 -3.96 15.33 9.61
CA PHE A 563 -3.47 14.17 10.34
C PHE A 563 -3.46 12.91 9.46
N ALA A 564 -4.54 12.68 8.70
CA ALA A 564 -4.64 11.52 7.81
C ALA A 564 -3.62 11.58 6.65
N GLU A 565 -3.43 12.74 6.03
CA GLU A 565 -2.42 12.94 4.99
C GLU A 565 -1.01 12.72 5.55
N SER A 566 -0.70 13.32 6.70
CA SER A 566 0.61 13.21 7.34
C SER A 566 0.93 11.77 7.74
N PHE A 567 -0.06 11.04 8.24
CA PHE A 567 0.05 9.61 8.54
C PHE A 567 0.33 8.79 7.28
N ALA A 568 -0.49 8.95 6.23
CA ALA A 568 -0.32 8.20 5.00
C ALA A 568 1.04 8.46 4.31
N MET A 569 1.52 9.71 4.34
CA MET A 569 2.84 10.06 3.80
C MET A 569 4.02 9.52 4.63
N ALA A 570 3.78 9.21 5.91
CA ALA A 570 4.78 8.66 6.80
C ALA A 570 4.73 7.14 6.90
N THR A 571 3.68 6.48 6.40
CA THR A 571 3.53 5.02 6.47
C THR A 571 4.10 4.35 5.21
N PRO A 572 5.13 3.49 5.34
CA PRO A 572 5.82 2.90 4.18
C PRO A 572 4.97 1.94 3.34
N THR A 573 4.02 1.24 3.95
CA THR A 573 3.25 0.19 3.28
C THR A 573 1.74 0.26 3.54
N VAL A 574 0.96 -0.18 2.54
CA VAL A 574 -0.47 -0.51 2.65
C VAL A 574 -0.65 -2.02 2.79
N ARG A 575 -1.85 -2.43 3.25
CA ARG A 575 -2.18 -3.82 3.64
C ARG A 575 -1.13 -4.45 4.54
N TRP A 576 -0.75 -3.76 5.62
CA TRP A 576 0.14 -4.31 6.64
C TRP A 576 -0.40 -4.06 8.04
N ALA A 577 0.31 -3.30 8.87
CA ALA A 577 0.16 -3.40 10.31
C ALA A 577 -0.28 -2.10 11.00
N MET A 578 -0.22 -0.97 10.31
CA MET A 578 -0.36 0.35 10.94
C MET A 578 -1.81 0.83 10.98
N CYS A 579 -2.20 1.40 12.11
CA CYS A 579 -3.45 2.13 12.32
C CYS A 579 -3.17 3.50 12.94
N ALA A 580 -4.06 4.46 12.71
CA ALA A 580 -4.01 5.79 13.31
C ALA A 580 -5.35 6.12 13.96
N VAL A 581 -5.34 6.64 15.19
CA VAL A 581 -6.51 7.00 15.98
C VAL A 581 -6.52 8.51 16.17
N GLY A 582 -7.55 9.18 15.65
CA GLY A 582 -7.67 10.63 15.65
C GLY A 582 -8.54 11.14 14.51
N ASP A 583 -9.00 12.38 14.63
CA ASP A 583 -9.77 13.05 13.58
C ASP A 583 -8.93 13.15 12.29
N PRO A 584 -9.38 12.56 11.17
CA PRO A 584 -8.60 12.55 9.92
C PRO A 584 -8.35 13.94 9.36
N LEU A 585 -9.27 14.88 9.58
CA LEU A 585 -9.20 16.25 9.06
C LEU A 585 -8.46 17.20 10.01
N TYR A 586 -7.97 16.69 11.15
CA TYR A 586 -7.22 17.49 12.10
C TYR A 586 -5.99 18.12 11.45
N LYS A 587 -5.88 19.45 11.52
CA LYS A 587 -4.78 20.20 10.92
C LYS A 587 -4.29 21.30 11.87
N LEU A 588 -2.98 21.48 11.98
CA LEU A 588 -2.43 22.57 12.79
C LEU A 588 -2.68 23.93 12.11
N ARG A 589 -2.77 25.00 12.91
CA ARG A 589 -2.69 26.34 12.34
C ARG A 589 -1.33 26.50 11.67
N PRO A 590 -1.30 26.98 10.41
CA PRO A 590 -0.04 27.29 9.75
C PRO A 590 0.77 28.25 10.63
N PRO A 591 2.08 28.03 10.78
CA PRO A 591 2.92 28.99 11.47
C PRO A 591 2.81 30.34 10.75
N VAL A 592 2.55 31.41 11.51
CA VAL A 592 2.58 32.77 10.96
C VAL A 592 4.04 33.03 10.57
N ARG A 593 4.32 33.26 9.28
CA ARG A 593 5.65 33.71 8.85
C ARG A 593 5.98 34.98 9.63
N GLN A 594 6.97 34.91 10.51
CA GLN A 594 7.53 36.08 11.18
C GLN A 594 8.33 36.92 10.20
#